data_AF-A0A1I1W7K3-F1
#
_entry.id   AF-A0A1I1W7K3-F1
#
_cell.length_a   1.000
_cell.length_b   1.000
_cell.length_c   1.000
_cell.angle_alpha   90.00
_cell.angle_beta   90.00
_cell.angle_gamma   90.00
#
_symmetry.space_group_name_H-M   'P 1'
#
loop_
_entity.id
_entity.type
_entity.pdbx_description
1 polymer ?
#
loop_
_entity_poly.entity_id
_entity_poly.type
_entity_poly.pdbx_seq_one_letter_code
_entity_poly.pdbx_strand_id
1 'polypeptide(L)'
;MISAVKMGLIQNIEEAANRQHTPKVAFVAKPFDYVSSSGKSIGAGDVDVLVRALSMGKLHHAMMGTAAVAIATASAVPGTLVNLAAGAATAPM
;
A
#
# COMPACT_ATOMS: atom_id res chain seq x y z
N MET A 1 -12.42 -7.89 6.48
CA MET A 1 -12.13 -7.16 5.22
C MET A 1 -13.26 -6.14 4.95
N ILE A 2 -13.53 -5.22 5.87
CA ILE A 2 -14.67 -4.27 5.77
C ILE A 2 -14.55 -3.37 4.52
N SER A 3 -13.32 -3.04 4.12
CA SER A 3 -13.04 -2.28 2.90
C SER A 3 -13.59 -2.94 1.64
N ALA A 4 -13.57 -4.28 1.53
CA ALA A 4 -14.07 -4.98 0.35
C ALA A 4 -15.59 -4.78 0.16
N VAL A 5 -16.35 -4.75 1.27
CA VAL A 5 -17.78 -4.38 1.26
C VAL A 5 -17.95 -2.93 0.82
N LYS A 6 -17.19 -2.00 1.42
CA LYS A 6 -17.25 -0.57 1.06
C LYS A 6 -16.88 -0.28 -0.40
N MET A 7 -16.03 -1.12 -0.99
CA MET A 7 -15.63 -1.05 -2.41
C MET A 7 -16.64 -1.75 -3.34
N GLY A 8 -17.69 -2.39 -2.81
CA GLY A 8 -18.68 -3.12 -3.61
C GLY A 8 -18.17 -4.42 -4.22
N LEU A 9 -17.08 -4.98 -3.70
CA LEU A 9 -16.46 -6.22 -4.22
C LEU A 9 -17.09 -7.50 -3.66
N ILE A 10 -17.77 -7.38 -2.52
CA ILE A 10 -18.51 -8.43 -1.80
C ILE A 10 -19.73 -7.78 -1.13
N GLN A 11 -20.80 -8.54 -0.88
CA GLN A 11 -22.05 -7.97 -0.33
C GLN A 11 -22.03 -7.89 1.21
N ASN A 12 -21.40 -8.86 1.85
CA ASN A 12 -21.29 -8.97 3.31
C ASN A 12 -19.87 -9.40 3.70
N ILE A 13 -19.57 -9.44 5.00
CA ILE A 13 -18.20 -9.66 5.47
C ILE A 13 -17.78 -11.13 5.44
N GLU A 14 -18.75 -12.04 5.50
CA GLU A 14 -18.58 -13.48 5.51
C GLU A 14 -17.97 -13.97 4.18
N GLU A 15 -18.35 -13.35 3.06
CA GLU A 15 -17.78 -13.59 1.72
C GLU A 15 -16.27 -13.35 1.66
N ALA A 16 -15.72 -12.49 2.53
CA ALA A 16 -14.29 -12.18 2.53
C ALA A 16 -13.42 -13.41 2.82
N ALA A 17 -13.92 -14.37 3.61
CA ALA A 17 -13.20 -15.60 3.92
C ALA A 17 -12.84 -16.37 2.64
N ASN A 18 -13.76 -16.42 1.68
CA ASN A 18 -13.62 -17.13 0.41
C ASN A 18 -12.97 -16.29 -0.70
N ARG A 19 -12.63 -15.01 -0.43
CA ARG A 19 -12.08 -14.07 -1.41
C ARG A 19 -10.76 -13.43 -0.94
N GLN A 20 -9.77 -14.25 -0.63
CA GLN A 20 -8.47 -13.79 -0.08
C GLN A 20 -7.56 -13.04 -1.07
N HIS A 21 -7.81 -13.15 -2.38
CA HIS A 21 -6.92 -12.59 -3.39
C HIS A 21 -7.11 -11.09 -3.60
N THR A 22 -8.33 -10.57 -3.50
CA THR A 22 -8.66 -9.15 -3.77
C THR A 22 -9.81 -8.66 -2.88
N PRO A 23 -9.78 -7.39 -2.44
CA PRO A 23 -8.74 -6.39 -2.67
C PRO A 23 -7.45 -6.69 -1.88
N LYS A 24 -6.33 -6.10 -2.30
CA LYS A 24 -5.09 -6.12 -1.49
C LYS A 24 -5.16 -5.05 -0.41
N VAL A 25 -4.45 -5.26 0.70
CA VAL A 25 -4.30 -4.28 1.78
C VAL A 25 -2.83 -3.91 1.89
N ALA A 26 -2.54 -2.62 1.98
CA ALA A 26 -1.20 -2.11 2.20
C ALA A 26 -1.21 -0.97 3.21
N PHE A 27 -0.12 -0.86 3.96
CA PHE A 27 0.15 0.26 4.86
C PHE A 27 1.24 1.13 4.24
N VAL A 28 1.12 2.44 4.43
CA VAL A 28 2.05 3.44 3.90
C VAL A 28 2.62 4.30 5.01
N ALA A 29 3.87 4.73 4.83
CA ALA A 29 4.55 5.67 5.71
C ALA A 29 5.48 6.58 4.91
N LYS A 30 5.85 7.71 5.51
CA LYS A 30 6.89 8.59 4.98
C LYS A 30 8.23 7.84 4.88
N PRO A 31 9.16 8.30 4.03
CA PRO A 31 10.52 7.75 3.98
C PRO A 31 11.16 7.70 5.37
N PHE A 32 11.81 6.57 5.66
CA PHE A 32 12.53 6.34 6.90
C PHE A 32 13.61 5.29 6.65
N ASP A 33 14.73 5.37 7.36
CA ASP A 33 15.84 4.44 7.24
C ASP A 33 15.41 3.02 7.66
N TYR A 34 15.78 2.00 6.89
CA TYR A 34 15.51 0.62 7.26
C TYR A 34 16.55 -0.37 6.72
N VAL A 35 16.61 -1.54 7.35
CA VAL A 35 17.38 -2.68 6.85
C VAL A 35 16.46 -3.61 6.06
N SER A 36 16.81 -3.86 4.81
CA SER A 36 16.07 -4.78 3.93
C SER A 36 16.25 -6.25 4.35
N SER A 37 15.44 -7.14 3.78
CA SER A 37 15.54 -8.58 4.06
C SER A 37 16.86 -9.22 3.61
N SER A 38 17.62 -8.57 2.72
CA SER A 38 18.98 -9.00 2.34
C SER A 38 20.08 -8.42 3.22
N GLY A 39 19.74 -7.66 4.26
CA GLY A 39 20.70 -7.00 5.15
C GLY A 39 21.24 -5.66 4.63
N LYS A 40 20.85 -5.22 3.43
CA LYS A 40 21.23 -3.90 2.90
C LYS A 40 20.48 -2.78 3.64
N SER A 41 21.21 -1.78 4.12
CA SER A 41 20.65 -0.52 4.62
C SER A 41 20.12 0.33 3.47
N ILE A 42 18.91 0.85 3.65
CA ILE A 42 18.25 1.77 2.72
C ILE A 42 17.99 3.06 3.49
N GLY A 43 18.51 4.18 3.00
CA GLY A 43 18.31 5.48 3.62
C GLY A 43 16.95 6.08 3.23
N ALA A 44 16.42 6.96 4.07
CA ALA A 44 15.20 7.70 3.80
C ALA A 44 15.29 8.54 2.50
N GLY A 45 16.49 8.98 2.11
CA GLY A 45 16.70 9.70 0.85
C GLY A 45 16.69 8.82 -0.40
N ASP A 46 16.73 7.49 -0.26
CA ASP A 46 16.74 6.54 -1.38
C ASP A 46 15.34 6.15 -1.85
N VAL A 47 14.29 6.58 -1.14
CA VAL A 47 12.89 6.18 -1.38
C VAL A 47 11.94 7.36 -1.20
N ASP A 48 10.90 7.43 -2.03
CA ASP A 48 9.87 8.47 -1.90
C ASP A 48 8.79 8.10 -0.87
N VAL A 49 8.50 6.81 -0.69
CA VAL A 49 7.46 6.33 0.22
C VAL A 49 7.76 4.89 0.67
N LEU A 50 7.42 4.57 1.92
CA LEU A 50 7.47 3.20 2.41
C LEU A 50 6.10 2.55 2.27
N VAL A 51 6.05 1.38 1.61
CA VAL A 51 4.82 0.59 1.48
C VAL A 51 5.07 -0.86 1.91
N ARG A 52 4.11 -1.41 2.66
CA ARG A 52 4.08 -2.83 3.06
C ARG A 52 2.71 -3.41 2.73
N ALA A 53 2.67 -4.36 1.81
CA ALA A 53 1.44 -4.95 1.30
C ALA A 53 1.27 -6.40 1.76
N LEU A 54 0.04 -6.80 2.02
CA LEU A 54 -0.33 -8.17 2.32
C LEU A 54 -0.86 -8.89 1.08
N SER A 55 -0.54 -10.17 0.97
CA SER A 55 -1.14 -11.09 0.02
C SER A 55 -1.42 -12.41 0.70
N MET A 56 -2.65 -12.92 0.56
CA MET A 56 -3.08 -14.19 1.17
C MET A 56 -2.80 -14.23 2.69
N GLY A 57 -3.10 -13.13 3.38
CA GLY A 57 -2.95 -13.02 4.85
C GLY A 57 -1.52 -12.86 5.36
N LYS A 58 -0.50 -12.84 4.50
CA LYS A 58 0.91 -12.66 4.90
C LYS A 58 1.50 -11.38 4.32
N LEU A 59 2.48 -10.82 5.03
CA LEU A 59 3.29 -9.74 4.49
C LEU A 59 4.04 -10.26 3.25
N HIS A 60 3.96 -9.51 2.15
CA HIS A 60 4.72 -9.85 0.96
C HIS A 60 6.21 -9.59 1.19
N HIS A 61 7.09 -10.50 0.77
CA HIS A 61 8.54 -10.40 1.00
C HIS A 61 9.21 -9.21 0.27
N ALA A 62 8.52 -8.67 -0.73
CA ALA A 62 8.89 -7.51 -1.54
C ALA A 62 7.62 -6.72 -1.89
N MET A 63 7.25 -6.61 -3.17
CA MET A 63 5.99 -6.01 -3.62
C MET A 63 5.37 -6.78 -4.80
N MET A 64 4.05 -6.90 -4.85
CA MET A 64 3.34 -7.47 -6.00
C MET A 64 3.29 -6.48 -7.15
N GLY A 65 3.51 -6.91 -8.40
CA GLY A 65 3.53 -6.01 -9.56
C GLY A 65 2.25 -5.17 -9.73
N THR A 66 1.07 -5.78 -9.53
CA THR A 66 -0.22 -5.05 -9.58
C THR A 66 -0.38 -4.05 -8.43
N ALA A 67 0.16 -4.35 -7.25
CA ALA A 67 0.17 -3.40 -6.13
C ALA A 67 1.14 -2.25 -6.38
N ALA A 68 2.29 -2.50 -7.02
CA ALA A 68 3.23 -1.45 -7.42
C ALA A 68 2.57 -0.45 -8.38
N VAL A 69 1.81 -0.92 -9.37
CA VAL A 69 1.02 -0.04 -10.25
C VAL A 69 0.01 0.77 -9.45
N ALA A 70 -0.74 0.15 -8.53
CA ALA A 70 -1.70 0.87 -7.69
C ALA A 70 -1.04 1.95 -6.80
N ILE A 71 0.14 1.68 -6.26
CA ILE A 71 0.92 2.64 -5.46
C ILE A 71 1.34 3.83 -6.33
N ALA A 72 1.88 3.59 -7.52
CA ALA A 72 2.27 4.64 -8.45
C ALA A 72 1.08 5.50 -8.91
N THR A 73 -0.06 4.87 -9.21
CA THR A 73 -1.29 5.60 -9.54
C THR A 73 -1.74 6.47 -8.37
N ALA A 74 -1.78 5.91 -7.15
CA ALA A 74 -2.20 6.65 -5.97
C ALA A 74 -1.24 7.80 -5.64
N SER A 75 0.08 7.61 -5.75
CA SER A 75 1.06 8.68 -5.49
C SER A 75 0.92 9.86 -6.44
N ALA A 76 0.47 9.62 -7.68
CA ALA A 76 0.21 10.65 -8.68
C ALA A 76 -1.13 11.40 -8.50
N VAL A 77 -2.04 10.90 -7.65
CA VAL A 77 -3.33 11.56 -7.38
C VAL A 77 -3.21 12.38 -6.08
N PRO A 78 -3.33 13.73 -6.15
CA PRO A 78 -3.25 14.58 -4.98
C PRO A 78 -4.25 14.20 -3.88
N GLY A 79 -3.79 14.18 -2.63
CA GLY A 79 -4.64 13.94 -1.47
C GLY A 79 -4.91 12.46 -1.14
N THR A 80 -4.45 11.51 -1.96
CA THR A 80 -4.46 10.11 -1.53
C THR A 80 -3.46 9.90 -0.38
N LEU A 81 -3.68 8.86 0.44
CA LEU A 81 -2.75 8.55 1.54
C LEU A 81 -1.33 8.23 1.04
N VAL A 82 -1.20 7.65 -0.15
CA VAL A 82 0.12 7.36 -0.75
C VAL A 82 0.81 8.66 -1.16
N ASN A 83 0.08 9.57 -1.82
CA ASN A 83 0.58 10.88 -2.21
C ASN A 83 1.06 11.70 -1.00
N LEU A 84 0.27 11.73 0.07
CA LEU A 84 0.63 12.43 1.32
C LEU A 84 1.84 11.79 2.01
N ALA A 85 1.92 10.46 2.02
CA ALA A 85 3.08 9.74 2.57
C ALA A 85 4.35 9.99 1.75
N ALA A 86 4.22 10.20 0.43
CA ALA A 86 5.33 10.52 -0.46
C ALA A 86 5.86 11.95 -0.32
N GLY A 87 5.31 12.76 0.59
CA GLY A 87 5.76 14.12 0.83
C GLY A 87 5.21 15.16 -0.15
N ALA A 88 4.22 14.80 -0.98
CA ALA A 88 3.53 15.79 -1.79
C ALA A 88 2.74 16.75 -0.89
N ALA A 89 3.02 18.05 -0.99
CA ALA A 89 2.21 19.07 -0.35
C ALA A 89 0.81 19.04 -0.97
N THR A 90 -0.23 19.06 -0.14
CA THR A 90 -1.59 19.31 -0.63
C THR A 90 -1.60 20.68 -1.29
N ALA A 91 -1.80 20.74 -2.61
CA ALA A 91 -2.26 21.98 -3.22
C ALA A 91 -3.53 22.43 -2.47
N PRO A 92 -3.67 23.70 -2.09
CA PRO A 92 -4.85 24.15 -1.37
C PRO A 92 -6.09 23.83 -2.21
N MET A 93 -7.08 23.17 -1.58
CA MET A 93 -8.41 22.99 -2.15
C MET A 93 -9.11 24.33 -2.34
#